data_AF-A0A6I4T370-F1
#
_entry.id   AF-A0A6I4T370-F1
#
_cell.length_a   1.000
_cell.length_b   1.000
_cell.length_c   1.000
_cell.angle_alpha   90.00
_cell.angle_beta   90.00
_cell.angle_gamma   90.00
#
_symmetry.space_group_name_H-M   'P 1'
#
loop_
_entity.id
_entity.type
_entity.pdbx_description
1 polymer ?
#
loop_
_entity_poly.entity_id
_entity_poly.type
_entity_poly.pdbx_seq_one_letter_code
_entity_poly.pdbx_strand_id
1 'polypeptide(L)'
;MIETSGPVRSGCLAAALAVALLSDPASATTMFPQKFTCPVGGETFTDNVIGSYTTFGQRPDGRSYGTLPIYPLVECPGNGFPIYQEEFTPEELAKLTKLVESSEFQALRKTETSYFRLWWLFRQMDKPPTQLANTLLVASWESDDDPVRKARYQALFVTAAAQVPREDGEEWYYYNLRAANALRELGRFEEAADLLHAIGPSSASMADKDELEAVNKLVDGLTRLIAEANPASEPTNLIPPMQAARRCLDEASALSPVETQACASPDYREAIDDWREYQSKRSEADGYLG
;
A
#
# COMPACT_ATOMS: atom_id res chain seq x y z
N MET A 1 -58.99 -10.39 68.58
CA MET A 1 -57.73 -10.21 69.31
C MET A 1 -56.70 -11.10 68.63
N ILE A 2 -55.65 -10.50 68.05
CA ILE A 2 -54.27 -11.04 67.95
C ILE A 2 -54.14 -12.37 67.17
N GLU A 3 -53.26 -12.63 66.20
CA GLU A 3 -52.23 -11.94 65.43
C GLU A 3 -51.82 -12.98 64.35
N THR A 4 -51.26 -12.46 63.25
CA THR A 4 -50.21 -13.09 62.41
C THR A 4 -50.43 -14.47 61.80
N SER A 5 -50.75 -14.48 60.51
CA SER A 5 -50.38 -15.53 59.55
C SER A 5 -49.44 -14.92 58.50
N GLY A 6 -48.18 -15.37 58.49
CA GLY A 6 -47.23 -15.06 57.42
C GLY A 6 -47.52 -15.90 56.17
N PRO A 7 -46.97 -15.48 55.02
CA PRO A 7 -46.13 -16.42 54.28
C PRO A 7 -44.84 -15.78 53.76
N VAL A 8 -43.75 -16.52 53.92
CA VAL A 8 -42.46 -16.32 53.27
C VAL A 8 -42.63 -16.55 51.77
N ARG A 9 -42.37 -15.53 50.96
CA ARG A 9 -42.25 -15.66 49.50
C ARG A 9 -40.77 -15.72 49.13
N SER A 10 -40.37 -16.89 48.66
CA SER A 10 -39.11 -17.16 47.96
C SER A 10 -38.93 -16.20 46.78
N GLY A 11 -37.92 -15.33 46.86
CA GLY A 11 -37.40 -14.59 45.71
C GLY A 11 -36.09 -15.23 45.26
N CYS A 12 -36.16 -16.09 44.24
CA CYS A 12 -34.96 -16.48 43.48
C CYS A 12 -34.52 -15.26 42.66
N LEU A 13 -33.44 -14.61 43.07
CA LEU A 13 -32.71 -13.67 42.23
C LEU A 13 -32.01 -14.47 41.12
N ALA A 14 -32.57 -14.42 39.91
CA ALA A 14 -31.89 -14.83 38.70
C ALA A 14 -30.84 -13.76 38.35
N ALA A 15 -29.56 -14.06 38.56
CA ALA A 15 -28.46 -13.26 38.05
C ALA A 15 -28.34 -13.48 36.54
N ALA A 16 -28.83 -12.52 35.75
CA ALA A 16 -28.59 -12.48 34.32
C ALA A 16 -27.14 -12.03 34.09
N LEU A 17 -26.27 -12.99 33.78
CA LEU A 17 -24.90 -12.72 33.36
C LEU A 17 -24.95 -12.21 31.91
N ALA A 18 -24.96 -10.88 31.75
CA ALA A 18 -24.81 -10.25 30.44
C ALA A 18 -23.36 -10.45 29.97
N VAL A 19 -23.14 -11.44 29.12
CA VAL A 19 -21.88 -11.60 28.39
C VAL A 19 -21.82 -10.47 27.37
N ALA A 20 -21.10 -9.39 27.72
CA ALA A 20 -20.70 -8.38 26.76
C ALA A 20 -19.72 -9.05 25.79
N LEU A 21 -20.21 -9.45 24.62
CA LEU A 21 -19.40 -9.82 23.48
C LEU A 21 -18.66 -8.55 23.03
N LEU A 22 -17.43 -8.37 23.52
CA LEU A 22 -16.46 -7.49 22.89
C LEU A 22 -16.28 -8.01 21.47
N SER A 23 -16.90 -7.34 20.50
CA SER A 23 -16.65 -7.58 19.09
C SER A 23 -15.29 -6.95 18.80
N ASP A 24 -14.23 -7.75 18.84
CA ASP A 24 -12.94 -7.29 18.33
C ASP A 24 -13.15 -6.86 16.86
N PRO A 25 -12.66 -5.67 16.44
CA PRO A 25 -12.68 -5.32 15.04
C PRO A 25 -11.90 -6.38 14.27
N ALA A 26 -12.60 -7.15 13.44
CA ALA A 26 -12.03 -8.19 12.59
C ALA A 26 -11.18 -7.54 11.47
N SER A 27 -10.05 -6.94 11.83
CA SER A 27 -9.01 -6.44 10.90
C SER A 27 -7.91 -7.49 10.73
N ALA A 28 -8.30 -8.77 10.66
CA ALA A 28 -7.36 -9.84 10.41
C ALA A 28 -7.40 -10.19 8.91
N THR A 29 -6.29 -9.98 8.21
CA THR A 29 -6.06 -10.58 6.89
C THR A 29 -6.27 -12.09 7.03
N THR A 30 -7.18 -12.67 6.25
CA THR A 30 -7.37 -14.12 6.26
C THR A 30 -6.41 -14.76 5.28
N MET A 31 -5.76 -15.83 5.72
CA MET A 31 -4.83 -16.60 4.91
C MET A 31 -5.21 -18.07 5.00
N PHE A 32 -5.00 -18.82 3.93
CA PHE A 32 -5.15 -20.27 3.94
C PHE A 32 -3.98 -20.95 3.23
N PRO A 33 -3.56 -22.13 3.70
CA PRO A 33 -2.48 -22.86 3.07
C PRO A 33 -2.93 -23.41 1.71
N GLN A 34 -2.11 -23.19 0.68
CA GLN A 34 -2.29 -23.73 -0.66
C GLN A 34 -1.01 -24.45 -1.11
N LYS A 35 -1.18 -25.58 -1.79
CA LYS A 35 -0.07 -26.32 -2.38
C LYS A 35 0.26 -25.77 -3.76
N PHE A 36 1.53 -25.53 -4.01
CA PHE A 36 2.09 -25.07 -5.27
C PHE A 36 3.05 -26.11 -5.85
N THR A 37 3.21 -26.07 -7.17
CA THR A 37 4.33 -26.72 -7.88
C THR A 37 5.09 -25.62 -8.57
N CYS A 38 6.39 -25.49 -8.29
CA CYS A 38 7.21 -24.46 -8.91
C CYS A 38 7.28 -24.70 -10.43
N PRO A 39 6.90 -23.72 -11.26
CA PRO A 39 6.98 -23.85 -12.70
C PRO A 39 8.42 -24.08 -13.19
N VAL A 40 9.40 -23.53 -12.47
CA VAL A 40 10.83 -23.75 -12.72
C VAL A 40 11.36 -24.81 -11.75
N GLY A 41 11.79 -25.96 -12.27
CA GLY A 41 12.39 -27.02 -11.45
C GLY A 41 11.42 -28.00 -10.77
N GLY A 42 10.11 -27.71 -10.75
CA GLY A 42 9.07 -28.69 -10.41
C GLY A 42 8.94 -29.08 -8.93
N GLU A 43 9.64 -28.39 -8.01
CA GLU A 43 9.49 -28.64 -6.58
C GLU A 43 8.06 -28.34 -6.11
N THR A 44 7.53 -29.15 -5.19
CA THR A 44 6.22 -28.89 -4.59
C THR A 44 6.39 -28.31 -3.20
N PHE A 45 5.64 -27.26 -2.89
CA PHE A 45 5.68 -26.60 -1.58
C PHE A 45 4.28 -26.13 -1.18
N THR A 46 4.13 -25.71 0.08
CA THR A 46 2.89 -25.12 0.58
C THR A 46 3.22 -23.70 1.01
N ASP A 47 2.37 -22.76 0.63
CA ASP A 47 2.45 -21.37 1.06
C ASP A 47 1.07 -20.85 1.45
N ASN A 48 1.02 -19.75 2.19
CA ASN A 48 -0.21 -19.10 2.58
C ASN A 48 -0.65 -18.13 1.47
N VAL A 49 -1.87 -18.33 0.97
CA VAL A 49 -2.50 -17.39 0.06
C VAL A 49 -3.50 -16.52 0.79
N ILE A 50 -3.68 -15.30 0.30
CA ILE A 50 -4.58 -14.32 0.88
C ILE A 50 -6.02 -14.65 0.48
N GLY A 51 -6.87 -14.94 1.47
CA GLY A 51 -8.31 -15.14 1.27
C GLY A 51 -9.09 -13.84 1.31
N SER A 52 -8.72 -12.93 2.21
CA SER A 52 -9.30 -11.59 2.29
C SER A 52 -8.35 -10.64 3.00
N TYR A 53 -8.43 -9.37 2.63
CA TYR A 53 -7.71 -8.27 3.25
C TYR A 53 -8.55 -6.99 3.13
N THR A 54 -8.20 -5.97 3.90
CA THR A 54 -8.90 -4.67 3.88
C THR A 54 -7.90 -3.57 3.59
N THR A 55 -8.32 -2.62 2.76
CA THR A 55 -7.60 -1.38 2.46
C THR A 55 -8.45 -0.17 2.82
N PHE A 56 -7.80 0.92 3.19
CA PHE A 56 -8.45 2.17 3.61
C PHE A 56 -7.68 3.37 3.06
N GLY A 57 -7.94 3.68 1.79
CA GLY A 57 -7.26 4.76 1.07
C GLY A 57 -5.86 4.39 0.61
N GLN A 58 -5.17 5.38 0.04
CA GLN A 58 -3.88 5.20 -0.62
C GLN A 58 -3.01 6.45 -0.52
N ARG A 59 -1.72 6.26 -0.75
CA ARG A 59 -0.74 7.32 -0.97
C ARG A 59 -0.83 7.92 -2.37
N PRO A 60 -0.16 9.06 -2.64
CA PRO A 60 -0.07 9.65 -3.98
C PRO A 60 0.55 8.72 -5.04
N ASP A 61 1.42 7.80 -4.63
CA ASP A 61 2.00 6.79 -5.53
C ASP A 61 1.09 5.57 -5.76
N GLY A 62 -0.09 5.53 -5.13
CA GLY A 62 -1.06 4.45 -5.26
C GLY A 62 -0.86 3.29 -4.29
N ARG A 63 0.12 3.34 -3.38
CA ARG A 63 0.23 2.30 -2.35
C ARG A 63 -0.92 2.41 -1.38
N SER A 64 -1.67 1.33 -1.20
CA SER A 64 -2.78 1.28 -0.26
C SER A 64 -2.32 1.32 1.19
N TYR A 65 -3.14 1.87 2.06
CA TYR A 65 -3.11 1.56 3.49
C TYR A 65 -4.03 0.36 3.75
N GLY A 66 -3.68 -0.51 4.69
CA GLY A 66 -4.44 -1.72 4.93
C GLY A 66 -3.75 -2.74 5.81
N THR A 67 -4.42 -3.86 6.05
CA THR A 67 -3.85 -5.02 6.75
C THR A 67 -2.84 -5.78 5.87
N LEU A 68 -2.88 -5.53 4.55
CA LEU A 68 -1.93 -6.04 3.57
C LEU A 68 -1.71 -4.97 2.48
N PRO A 69 -0.84 -3.97 2.71
CA PRO A 69 -0.66 -2.85 1.80
C PRO A 69 0.09 -3.21 0.51
N ILE A 70 0.82 -4.33 0.51
CA ILE A 70 1.56 -4.87 -0.63
C ILE A 70 1.23 -6.35 -0.71
N TYR A 71 0.76 -6.81 -1.88
CA TYR A 71 0.44 -8.22 -2.08
C TYR A 71 1.74 -9.03 -2.24
N PRO A 72 2.05 -9.99 -1.34
CA PRO A 72 3.29 -10.75 -1.43
C PRO A 72 3.26 -11.69 -2.64
N LEU A 73 4.38 -11.79 -3.34
CA LEU A 73 4.53 -12.80 -4.39
C LEU A 73 4.80 -14.16 -3.76
N VAL A 74 4.13 -15.19 -4.27
CA VAL A 74 4.49 -16.58 -3.94
C VAL A 74 5.78 -16.92 -4.65
N GLU A 75 6.75 -17.47 -3.93
CA GLU A 75 8.07 -17.77 -4.47
C GLU A 75 8.44 -19.23 -4.29
N CYS A 76 9.09 -19.79 -5.32
CA CYS A 76 9.67 -21.12 -5.23
C CYS A 76 10.84 -21.15 -4.23
N PRO A 77 10.80 -21.98 -3.17
CA PRO A 77 11.81 -21.95 -2.12
C PRO A 77 13.23 -22.23 -2.60
N GLY A 78 13.40 -23.21 -3.49
CA GLY A 78 14.71 -23.66 -3.96
C GLY A 78 15.41 -22.62 -4.84
N ASN A 79 14.71 -22.11 -5.85
CA ASN A 79 15.31 -21.26 -6.87
C ASN A 79 14.91 -19.77 -6.80
N GLY A 80 13.92 -19.42 -5.98
CA GLY A 80 13.43 -18.05 -5.77
C GLY A 80 12.68 -17.45 -6.94
N PHE A 81 12.15 -18.27 -7.84
CA PHE A 81 11.29 -17.80 -8.91
C PHE A 81 9.96 -17.27 -8.33
N PRO A 82 9.60 -15.99 -8.56
CA PRO A 82 8.29 -15.45 -8.19
C PRO A 82 7.24 -15.99 -9.17
N ILE A 83 6.22 -16.66 -8.65
CA ILE A 83 5.11 -17.19 -9.44
C ILE A 83 4.13 -16.05 -9.70
N TYR A 84 4.08 -15.57 -10.94
CA TYR A 84 3.33 -14.36 -11.32
C TYR A 84 2.16 -14.60 -12.30
N GLN A 85 2.03 -15.82 -12.84
CA GLN A 85 0.92 -16.24 -13.70
C GLN A 85 0.63 -17.72 -13.47
N GLU A 86 -0.57 -18.17 -13.80
CA GLU A 86 -1.03 -19.54 -13.54
C GLU A 86 -0.42 -20.56 -14.50
N GLU A 87 -0.35 -20.21 -15.79
CA GLU A 87 0.11 -21.10 -16.85
C GLU A 87 1.31 -20.50 -17.58
N PHE A 88 2.28 -21.32 -17.96
CA PHE A 88 3.43 -20.93 -18.74
C PHE A 88 3.56 -21.81 -19.97
N THR A 89 3.92 -21.20 -21.10
CA THR A 89 4.27 -21.97 -22.29
C THR A 89 5.60 -22.71 -22.10
N PRO A 90 5.83 -23.86 -22.78
CA PRO A 90 7.11 -24.55 -22.74
C PRO A 90 8.31 -23.65 -23.11
N GLU A 91 8.11 -22.75 -24.06
CA GLU A 91 9.11 -21.78 -24.51
C GLU A 91 9.44 -20.75 -23.43
N GLU A 92 8.43 -20.22 -22.74
CA GLU A 92 8.63 -19.32 -21.60
C GLU A 92 9.37 -20.04 -20.47
N LEU A 93 8.97 -21.26 -20.11
CA LEU A 93 9.64 -22.03 -19.07
C LEU A 93 11.10 -22.31 -19.41
N ALA A 94 11.41 -22.63 -20.67
CA ALA A 94 12.79 -22.86 -21.09
C ALA A 94 13.65 -21.60 -20.94
N LYS A 95 13.11 -20.41 -21.24
CA LYS A 95 13.82 -19.13 -21.05
C LYS A 95 13.93 -18.76 -19.57
N LEU A 96 12.82 -18.85 -18.82
CA LEU A 96 12.77 -18.54 -17.39
C LEU A 96 13.68 -19.45 -16.58
N THR A 97 13.77 -20.74 -16.90
CA THR A 97 14.67 -21.68 -16.20
C THR A 97 16.12 -21.20 -16.29
N LYS A 98 16.58 -20.86 -17.50
CA LYS A 98 17.94 -20.34 -17.72
C LYS A 98 18.19 -19.03 -16.97
N LEU A 99 17.19 -18.14 -16.94
CA LEU A 99 17.29 -16.85 -16.26
C LEU A 99 17.33 -17.01 -14.74
N VAL A 100 16.46 -17.83 -14.17
CA VAL A 100 16.38 -18.08 -12.72
C VAL A 100 17.64 -18.79 -12.22
N GLU A 101 18.19 -19.74 -12.99
CA GLU A 101 19.43 -20.44 -12.64
C GLU A 101 20.70 -19.58 -12.85
N SER A 102 20.58 -18.42 -13.49
CA SER A 102 21.72 -17.54 -13.74
C SER A 102 22.33 -16.98 -12.45
N SER A 103 23.63 -16.74 -12.49
CA SER A 103 24.36 -16.14 -11.37
C SER A 103 23.83 -14.76 -11.00
N GLU A 104 23.34 -14.03 -11.99
CA GLU A 104 22.77 -12.70 -11.90
C GLU A 104 21.48 -12.74 -11.09
N PHE A 105 20.53 -13.62 -11.44
CA PHE A 105 19.28 -13.75 -10.70
C PHE A 105 19.53 -14.23 -9.26
N GLN A 106 20.42 -15.21 -9.07
CA GLN A 106 20.77 -15.70 -7.74
C GLN A 106 21.51 -14.65 -6.89
N ALA A 107 22.17 -13.67 -7.51
CA ALA A 107 22.72 -12.51 -6.80
C ALA A 107 21.58 -11.56 -6.36
N LEU A 108 20.62 -11.26 -7.24
CA LEU A 108 19.48 -10.40 -6.91
C LEU A 108 18.65 -10.98 -5.75
N ARG A 109 18.50 -12.31 -5.65
CA ARG A 109 17.82 -12.96 -4.51
C ARG A 109 18.38 -12.60 -3.14
N LYS A 110 19.65 -12.21 -3.06
CA LYS A 110 20.32 -11.92 -1.79
C LYS A 110 20.14 -10.46 -1.36
N THR A 111 19.81 -9.57 -2.28
CA THR A 111 19.90 -8.13 -2.07
C THR A 111 18.64 -7.36 -2.45
N GLU A 112 17.81 -7.92 -3.34
CA GLU A 112 16.67 -7.23 -3.94
C GLU A 112 15.32 -7.80 -3.50
N THR A 113 14.30 -6.95 -3.58
CA THR A 113 12.92 -7.28 -3.20
C THR A 113 12.24 -8.20 -4.23
N SER A 114 11.11 -8.79 -3.85
CA SER A 114 10.42 -9.78 -4.70
C SER A 114 9.95 -9.19 -6.03
N TYR A 115 9.34 -8.00 -6.00
CA TYR A 115 8.86 -7.34 -7.22
C TYR A 115 10.01 -6.79 -8.07
N PHE A 116 11.16 -6.43 -7.49
CA PHE A 116 12.32 -6.04 -8.28
C PHE A 116 12.91 -7.23 -9.05
N ARG A 117 12.97 -8.41 -8.43
CA ARG A 117 13.35 -9.64 -9.12
C ARG A 117 12.37 -10.00 -10.23
N LEU A 118 11.07 -9.80 -9.98
CA LEU A 118 10.04 -9.97 -11.00
C LEU A 118 10.23 -8.98 -12.16
N TRP A 119 10.48 -7.70 -11.87
CA TRP A 119 10.81 -6.69 -12.88
C TRP A 119 12.03 -7.12 -13.73
N TRP A 120 13.09 -7.60 -13.08
CA TRP A 120 14.27 -8.06 -13.80
C TRP A 120 13.92 -9.20 -14.76
N LEU A 121 13.15 -10.20 -14.31
CA LEU A 121 12.67 -11.29 -15.18
C LEU A 121 11.82 -10.74 -16.33
N PHE A 122 10.87 -9.84 -16.04
CA PHE A 122 10.00 -9.24 -17.06
C PHE A 122 10.80 -8.50 -18.13
N ARG A 123 11.84 -7.77 -17.73
CA ARG A 123 12.75 -7.11 -18.66
C ARG A 123 13.49 -8.10 -19.55
N GLN A 124 14.01 -9.20 -18.98
CA GLN A 124 14.69 -10.24 -19.77
C GLN A 124 13.73 -10.99 -20.70
N MET A 125 12.44 -11.03 -20.35
CA MET A 125 11.37 -11.67 -21.10
C MET A 125 10.68 -10.72 -22.08
N ASP A 126 11.17 -9.48 -22.24
CA ASP A 126 10.60 -8.46 -23.12
C ASP A 126 9.11 -8.22 -22.87
N LYS A 127 8.70 -8.25 -21.60
CA LYS A 127 7.31 -7.99 -21.21
C LYS A 127 6.92 -6.52 -21.48
N PRO A 128 5.62 -6.23 -21.69
CA PRO A 128 5.14 -4.89 -22.02
C PRO A 128 5.58 -3.80 -21.03
N PRO A 129 5.76 -2.55 -21.49
CA PRO A 129 6.16 -1.43 -20.64
C PRO A 129 5.29 -1.22 -19.39
N THR A 130 3.98 -1.48 -19.50
CA THR A 130 3.03 -1.39 -18.38
C THR A 130 3.38 -2.36 -17.25
N GLN A 131 3.76 -3.61 -17.59
CA GLN A 131 4.21 -4.59 -16.61
C GLN A 131 5.55 -4.21 -15.98
N LEU A 132 6.47 -3.62 -16.75
CA LEU A 132 7.74 -3.12 -16.22
C LEU A 132 7.53 -1.95 -15.26
N ALA A 133 6.68 -0.99 -15.62
CA ALA A 133 6.34 0.15 -14.79
C ALA A 133 5.66 -0.29 -13.48
N ASN A 134 4.65 -1.16 -13.58
CA ASN A 134 3.93 -1.65 -12.41
C ASN A 134 4.84 -2.38 -11.42
N THR A 135 5.67 -3.31 -11.89
CA THR A 135 6.55 -4.08 -11.01
C THR A 135 7.58 -3.20 -10.30
N LEU A 136 8.13 -2.17 -10.95
CA LEU A 136 9.01 -1.21 -10.30
C LEU A 136 8.29 -0.30 -9.29
N LEU A 137 7.07 0.11 -9.60
CA LEU A 137 6.24 0.89 -8.68
C LEU A 137 6.01 0.09 -7.38
N VAL A 138 5.57 -1.16 -7.48
CA VAL A 138 5.34 -2.01 -6.32
C VAL A 138 6.66 -2.34 -5.58
N ALA A 139 7.75 -2.58 -6.30
CA ALA A 139 9.06 -2.77 -5.69
C ALA A 139 9.50 -1.56 -4.85
N SER A 140 9.17 -0.34 -5.30
CA SER A 140 9.44 0.88 -4.52
C SER A 140 8.67 0.92 -3.20
N TRP A 141 7.46 0.34 -3.16
CA TRP A 141 6.67 0.20 -1.93
C TRP A 141 7.27 -0.83 -0.97
N GLU A 142 7.83 -1.93 -1.50
CA GLU A 142 8.54 -2.94 -0.70
C GLU A 142 9.80 -2.39 -0.02
N SER A 143 10.26 -1.20 -0.42
CA SER A 143 11.50 -0.59 0.04
C SER A 143 11.27 0.67 0.89
N ASP A 144 10.07 0.88 1.43
CA ASP A 144 9.75 2.07 2.24
C ASP A 144 10.68 2.26 3.46
N ASP A 145 11.29 1.18 3.97
CA ASP A 145 12.26 1.17 5.07
C ASP A 145 13.74 1.36 4.63
N ASP A 146 14.02 1.31 3.32
CA ASP A 146 15.33 1.52 2.72
C ASP A 146 15.26 2.68 1.69
N PRO A 147 15.47 3.94 2.14
CA PRO A 147 15.33 5.12 1.28
C PRO A 147 16.24 5.10 0.05
N VAL A 148 17.44 4.53 0.17
CA VAL A 148 18.40 4.46 -0.94
C VAL A 148 17.89 3.49 -2.01
N ARG A 149 17.39 2.32 -1.59
CA ARG A 149 16.80 1.34 -2.50
C ARG A 149 15.51 1.87 -3.13
N LYS A 150 14.63 2.48 -2.34
CA LYS A 150 13.40 3.10 -2.82
C LYS A 150 13.69 4.16 -3.88
N ALA A 151 14.64 5.07 -3.63
CA ALA A 151 15.01 6.10 -4.59
C ALA A 151 15.51 5.50 -5.93
N ARG A 152 16.32 4.43 -5.87
CA ARG A 152 16.77 3.71 -7.08
C ARG A 152 15.58 3.11 -7.85
N TYR A 153 14.65 2.45 -7.17
CA TYR A 153 13.48 1.86 -7.81
C TYR A 153 12.54 2.90 -8.39
N GLN A 154 12.33 4.03 -7.70
CA GLN A 154 11.55 5.16 -8.20
C GLN A 154 12.16 5.76 -9.48
N ALA A 155 13.49 5.92 -9.53
CA ALA A 155 14.16 6.41 -10.73
C ALA A 155 14.00 5.46 -11.93
N LEU A 156 14.06 4.15 -11.69
CA LEU A 156 13.78 3.14 -12.71
C LEU A 156 12.29 3.16 -13.12
N PHE A 157 11.38 3.31 -12.16
CA PHE A 157 9.94 3.41 -12.41
C PHE A 157 9.61 4.59 -13.33
N VAL A 158 10.17 5.78 -13.07
CA VAL A 158 9.99 6.96 -13.92
C VAL A 158 10.42 6.66 -15.36
N THR A 159 11.55 5.97 -15.54
CA THR A 159 12.02 5.57 -16.87
C THR A 159 11.07 4.60 -17.56
N ALA A 160 10.53 3.61 -16.82
CA ALA A 160 9.58 2.64 -17.34
C ALA A 160 8.21 3.25 -17.66
N ALA A 161 7.70 4.15 -16.82
CA ALA A 161 6.43 4.86 -17.02
C ALA A 161 6.43 5.70 -18.31
N ALA A 162 7.57 6.31 -18.66
CA ALA A 162 7.74 7.04 -19.91
C ALA A 162 7.66 6.15 -21.16
N GLN A 163 7.81 4.83 -21.03
CA GLN A 163 7.68 3.87 -22.13
C GLN A 163 6.26 3.30 -22.27
N VAL A 164 5.33 3.63 -21.37
CA VAL A 164 3.94 3.21 -21.49
C VAL A 164 3.31 3.90 -22.72
N PRO A 165 2.66 3.18 -23.64
CA PRO A 165 2.03 3.77 -24.81
C PRO A 165 0.89 4.72 -24.47
N ARG A 166 0.82 5.88 -25.14
CA ARG A 166 -0.25 6.88 -24.90
C ARG A 166 -1.62 6.43 -25.41
N GLU A 167 -1.68 5.45 -26.32
CA GLU A 167 -2.91 4.80 -26.77
C GLU A 167 -3.64 4.04 -25.65
N ASP A 168 -2.91 3.61 -24.62
CA ASP A 168 -3.46 2.99 -23.39
C ASP A 168 -3.98 4.06 -22.41
N GLY A 169 -4.62 5.12 -22.94
CA GLY A 169 -4.69 6.46 -22.36
C GLY A 169 -4.89 6.60 -20.84
N GLU A 170 -5.67 5.73 -20.22
CA GLU A 170 -5.85 5.67 -18.76
C GLU A 170 -4.62 5.14 -18.01
N GLU A 171 -4.06 4.00 -18.43
CA GLU A 171 -2.83 3.44 -17.84
C GLU A 171 -1.65 4.40 -18.02
N TRP A 172 -1.49 4.94 -19.23
CA TRP A 172 -0.47 5.96 -19.49
C TRP A 172 -0.61 7.14 -18.53
N TYR A 173 -1.82 7.66 -18.38
CA TYR A 173 -2.09 8.81 -17.50
C TYR A 173 -1.71 8.49 -16.05
N TYR A 174 -2.19 7.36 -15.51
CA TYR A 174 -1.94 6.99 -14.11
C TYR A 174 -0.47 6.68 -13.83
N TYR A 175 0.24 5.98 -14.71
CA TYR A 175 1.66 5.72 -14.52
C TYR A 175 2.49 7.01 -14.57
N ASN A 176 2.16 7.93 -15.48
CA ASN A 176 2.89 9.19 -15.58
C ASN A 176 2.54 10.15 -14.42
N LEU A 177 1.30 10.14 -13.92
CA LEU A 177 0.92 10.89 -12.71
C LEU A 177 1.71 10.39 -11.48
N ARG A 178 1.81 9.07 -11.32
CA ARG A 178 2.62 8.46 -10.26
C ARG A 178 4.12 8.70 -10.47
N ALA A 179 4.60 8.75 -11.72
CA ALA A 179 5.98 9.09 -12.03
C ALA A 179 6.30 10.55 -11.67
N ALA A 180 5.36 11.49 -11.85
CA ALA A 180 5.52 12.85 -11.36
C ALA A 180 5.63 12.90 -9.83
N ASN A 181 4.82 12.11 -9.12
CA ASN A 181 4.97 11.96 -7.67
C ASN A 181 6.33 11.35 -7.28
N ALA A 182 6.81 10.33 -8.00
CA ALA A 182 8.12 9.74 -7.75
C ALA A 182 9.26 10.75 -7.98
N LEU A 183 9.19 11.57 -9.04
CA LEU A 183 10.14 12.67 -9.27
C LEU A 183 10.13 13.69 -8.13
N ARG A 184 8.95 14.03 -7.60
CA ARG A 184 8.80 14.89 -6.41
C ARG A 184 9.48 14.29 -5.18
N GLU A 185 9.24 13.01 -4.87
CA GLU A 185 9.89 12.32 -3.74
C GLU A 185 11.41 12.23 -3.89
N LEU A 186 11.90 12.11 -5.13
CA LEU A 186 13.32 12.14 -5.47
C LEU A 186 13.95 13.56 -5.39
N GLY A 187 13.16 14.60 -5.09
CA GLY A 187 13.61 16.00 -5.08
C GLY A 187 13.81 16.61 -6.47
N ARG A 188 13.39 15.93 -7.54
CA ARG A 188 13.48 16.38 -8.94
C ARG A 188 12.24 17.19 -9.31
N PHE A 189 12.03 18.29 -8.57
CA PHE A 189 10.78 19.06 -8.61
C PHE A 189 10.49 19.71 -9.96
N GLU A 190 11.50 20.22 -10.66
CA GLU A 190 11.33 20.81 -12.00
C GLU A 190 10.81 19.77 -12.99
N GLU A 191 11.41 18.59 -13.01
CA GLU A 191 10.98 17.48 -13.87
C GLU A 191 9.59 16.96 -13.50
N ALA A 192 9.25 16.95 -12.20
CA ALA A 192 7.92 16.60 -11.74
C ALA A 192 6.87 17.60 -12.25
N ALA A 193 7.17 18.90 -12.21
CA ALA A 193 6.29 19.96 -12.72
C ALA A 193 6.10 19.87 -14.23
N ASP A 194 7.19 19.68 -14.98
CA ASP A 194 7.16 19.52 -16.43
C ASP A 194 6.32 18.30 -16.84
N LEU A 195 6.48 17.17 -16.13
CA LEU A 195 5.71 15.97 -16.39
C LEU A 195 4.21 16.17 -16.10
N LEU A 196 3.84 16.78 -14.96
CA LEU A 196 2.43 17.11 -14.69
C LEU A 196 1.83 18.02 -15.76
N HIS A 197 2.59 19.02 -16.21
CA HIS A 197 2.15 19.90 -17.30
C HIS A 197 1.95 19.14 -18.61
N ALA A 198 2.86 18.21 -18.95
CA ALA A 198 2.81 17.42 -20.17
C ALA A 198 1.67 16.39 -20.19
N ILE A 199 1.34 15.81 -19.04
CA ILE A 199 0.19 14.90 -18.89
C ILE A 199 -1.11 15.66 -19.15
N GLY A 200 -1.18 16.91 -18.66
CA GLY A 200 -2.35 17.76 -18.79
C GLY A 200 -3.51 17.32 -17.89
N PRO A 201 -4.68 17.96 -18.00
CA PRO A 201 -5.85 17.55 -17.24
C PRO A 201 -6.29 16.15 -17.66
N SER A 202 -6.89 15.43 -16.72
CA SER A 202 -7.53 14.14 -17.01
C SER A 202 -8.48 14.27 -18.21
N SER A 203 -8.35 13.35 -19.17
CA SER A 203 -9.23 13.31 -20.33
C SER A 203 -10.64 12.86 -19.92
N ALA A 204 -11.63 13.32 -20.68
CA ALA A 204 -13.05 12.95 -20.54
C ALA A 204 -13.37 11.45 -20.68
N SER A 205 -12.35 10.59 -20.80
CA SER A 205 -12.46 9.12 -20.79
C SER A 205 -12.62 8.53 -19.39
N MET A 206 -12.27 9.26 -18.32
CA MET A 206 -12.66 8.89 -16.95
C MET A 206 -14.16 9.18 -16.80
N ALA A 207 -14.98 8.15 -17.00
CA ALA A 207 -16.43 8.29 -17.11
C ALA A 207 -17.12 8.60 -15.77
N ASP A 208 -16.44 8.36 -14.66
CA ASP A 208 -16.94 8.55 -13.30
C ASP A 208 -16.57 9.95 -12.77
N LYS A 209 -17.56 10.69 -12.26
CA LYS A 209 -17.37 12.05 -11.74
C LYS A 209 -16.56 12.07 -10.45
N ASP A 210 -16.74 11.07 -9.59
CA ASP A 210 -16.07 10.98 -8.30
C ASP A 210 -14.59 10.61 -8.53
N GLU A 211 -14.32 9.74 -9.51
CA GLU A 211 -12.96 9.45 -9.96
C GLU A 211 -12.27 10.69 -10.51
N LEU A 212 -12.96 11.45 -11.37
CA LEU A 212 -12.42 12.70 -11.92
C LEU A 212 -12.15 13.74 -10.82
N GLU A 213 -13.03 13.86 -9.83
CA GLU A 213 -12.82 14.74 -8.68
C GLU A 213 -11.59 14.30 -7.85
N ALA A 214 -11.45 13.00 -7.58
CA ALA A 214 -10.31 12.46 -6.86
C ALA A 214 -8.98 12.70 -7.60
N VAL A 215 -8.96 12.49 -8.92
CA VAL A 215 -7.78 12.75 -9.75
C VAL A 215 -7.43 14.23 -9.78
N ASN A 216 -8.41 15.12 -9.93
CA ASN A 216 -8.16 16.56 -9.90
C ASN A 216 -7.59 17.01 -8.55
N LYS A 217 -8.15 16.50 -7.44
CA LYS A 217 -7.62 16.76 -6.09
C LYS A 217 -6.17 16.28 -5.94
N LEU A 218 -5.84 15.12 -6.49
CA LEU A 218 -4.47 14.60 -6.50
C LEU A 218 -3.53 15.50 -7.30
N VAL A 219 -3.89 15.89 -8.52
CA VAL A 219 -3.09 16.79 -9.38
C VAL A 219 -2.87 18.14 -8.70
N ASP A 220 -3.91 18.74 -8.13
CA ASP A 220 -3.84 20.02 -7.43
C ASP A 220 -2.96 19.95 -6.17
N GLY A 221 -3.03 18.83 -5.44
CA GLY A 221 -2.18 18.63 -4.26
C GLY A 221 -0.72 18.39 -4.64
N LEU A 222 -0.45 17.59 -5.68
CA LEU A 222 0.90 17.37 -6.18
C LEU A 222 1.52 18.68 -6.69
N THR A 223 0.77 19.47 -7.44
CA THR A 223 1.22 20.78 -7.94
C THR A 223 1.68 21.69 -6.79
N ARG A 224 0.91 21.76 -5.70
CA ARG A 224 1.26 22.54 -4.50
C ARG A 224 2.51 21.99 -3.80
N LEU A 225 2.59 20.68 -3.60
CA LEU A 225 3.74 20.04 -2.95
C LEU A 225 5.02 20.19 -3.76
N ILE A 226 4.95 20.14 -5.09
CA ILE A 226 6.09 20.38 -5.98
C ILE A 226 6.54 21.85 -5.86
N ALA A 227 5.61 22.81 -5.87
CA ALA A 227 5.93 24.23 -5.70
C ALA A 227 6.56 24.54 -4.33
N GLU A 228 6.17 23.80 -3.30
CA GLU A 228 6.72 23.89 -1.94
C GLU A 228 8.00 23.05 -1.73
N ALA A 229 8.51 22.40 -2.80
CA ALA A 229 9.68 21.52 -2.77
C ALA A 229 9.59 20.44 -1.67
N ASN A 230 8.40 19.86 -1.50
CA ASN A 230 8.13 18.86 -0.47
C ASN A 230 8.41 17.43 -0.99
N PRO A 231 9.40 16.70 -0.45
CA PRO A 231 9.73 15.35 -0.89
C PRO A 231 9.05 14.24 -0.06
N ALA A 232 8.19 14.58 0.91
CA ALA A 232 7.60 13.60 1.81
C ALA A 232 6.79 12.54 1.02
N SER A 233 7.00 11.27 1.32
CA SER A 233 6.24 10.16 0.72
C SER A 233 4.81 10.06 1.23
N GLU A 234 4.55 10.63 2.41
CA GLU A 234 3.24 10.68 3.05
C GLU A 234 2.87 12.14 3.38
N PRO A 235 2.69 13.00 2.36
CA PRO A 235 2.35 14.40 2.58
C PRO A 235 0.91 14.48 3.12
N THR A 236 0.71 15.20 4.22
CA THR A 236 -0.55 15.11 4.97
C THR A 236 -1.77 15.46 4.12
N ASN A 237 -1.68 16.44 3.22
CA ASN A 237 -2.79 16.89 2.38
C ASN A 237 -3.25 15.91 1.27
N LEU A 238 -2.50 14.81 1.02
CA LEU A 238 -2.83 13.81 -0.02
C LEU A 238 -2.99 12.38 0.52
N ILE A 239 -2.97 12.18 1.83
CA ILE A 239 -3.26 10.88 2.45
C ILE A 239 -4.52 11.00 3.30
N PRO A 240 -5.17 9.89 3.70
CA PRO A 240 -6.38 10.00 4.49
C PRO A 240 -6.10 10.57 5.89
N PRO A 241 -7.04 11.31 6.50
CA PRO A 241 -6.80 12.08 7.74
C PRO A 241 -6.24 11.25 8.90
N MET A 242 -6.72 10.02 9.07
CA MET A 242 -6.27 9.11 10.14
C MET A 242 -4.78 8.76 9.99
N GLN A 243 -4.30 8.54 8.76
CA GLN A 243 -2.89 8.25 8.48
C GLN A 243 -2.02 9.51 8.63
N ALA A 244 -2.58 10.68 8.30
CA ALA A 244 -1.91 11.96 8.49
C ALA A 244 -1.79 12.40 9.95
N ALA A 245 -2.69 11.93 10.83
CA ALA A 245 -2.77 12.37 12.23
C ALA A 245 -1.41 12.28 12.95
N ARG A 246 -0.67 11.18 12.78
CA ARG A 246 0.66 11.00 13.36
C ARG A 246 1.63 12.10 12.92
N ARG A 247 1.67 12.41 11.61
CA ARG A 247 2.56 13.42 11.05
C ARG A 247 2.13 14.83 11.45
N CYS A 248 0.84 15.10 11.59
CA CYS A 248 0.34 16.38 12.12
C CYS A 248 0.69 16.61 13.59
N LEU A 249 0.87 15.54 14.38
CA LEU A 249 1.21 15.60 15.80
C LEU A 249 2.71 15.57 16.11
N ASP A 250 3.52 15.13 15.15
CA ASP A 250 4.96 14.98 15.32
C ASP A 250 5.66 16.35 15.15
N GLU A 251 6.14 16.93 16.26
CA GLU A 251 6.87 18.20 16.24
C GLU A 251 8.17 18.14 15.42
N ALA A 252 8.73 16.95 15.20
CA ALA A 252 9.90 16.77 14.34
C ALA A 252 9.56 16.74 12.85
N SER A 253 8.27 16.61 12.49
CA SER A 253 7.85 16.61 11.11
C SER A 253 7.93 18.03 10.54
N ALA A 254 8.81 18.21 9.54
CA ALA A 254 8.83 19.43 8.73
C ALA A 254 7.59 19.44 7.82
N LEU A 255 6.51 20.08 8.30
CA LEU A 255 5.29 20.28 7.52
C LEU A 255 5.46 21.49 6.60
N SER A 256 5.09 21.27 5.34
CA SER A 256 4.95 22.37 4.37
C SER A 256 3.69 23.22 4.66
N PRO A 257 3.57 24.42 4.06
CA PRO A 257 2.38 25.27 4.23
C PRO A 257 1.06 24.55 3.89
N VAL A 258 1.00 23.79 2.79
CA VAL A 258 -0.22 23.04 2.42
C VAL A 258 -0.56 21.95 3.44
N GLU A 259 0.46 21.31 4.02
CA GLU A 259 0.28 20.29 5.05
C GLU A 259 -0.19 20.88 6.39
N THR A 260 0.36 22.04 6.76
CA THR A 260 -0.06 22.76 7.97
C THR A 260 -1.52 23.19 7.86
N GLN A 261 -1.94 23.67 6.68
CA GLN A 261 -3.34 23.99 6.41
C GLN A 261 -4.22 22.75 6.51
N ALA A 262 -3.80 21.61 5.95
CA ALA A 262 -4.54 20.35 6.03
C ALA A 262 -4.72 19.90 7.50
N CYS A 263 -3.65 19.91 8.29
CA CYS A 263 -3.68 19.53 9.71
C CYS A 263 -4.60 20.43 10.58
N ALA A 264 -4.87 21.67 10.15
CA ALA A 264 -5.77 22.59 10.84
C ALA A 264 -7.25 22.44 10.44
N SER A 265 -7.55 21.63 9.41
CA SER A 265 -8.91 21.43 8.91
C SER A 265 -9.78 20.63 9.91
N PRO A 266 -11.13 20.75 9.86
CA PRO A 266 -12.02 19.99 10.74
C PRO A 266 -11.78 18.47 10.68
N ASP A 267 -11.73 17.89 9.48
CA ASP A 267 -11.56 16.44 9.27
C ASP A 267 -10.26 15.91 9.89
N TYR A 268 -9.18 16.68 9.81
CA TYR A 268 -7.88 16.28 10.38
C TYR A 268 -7.86 16.46 11.90
N ARG A 269 -8.54 17.48 12.44
CA ARG A 269 -8.63 17.65 13.89
C ARG A 269 -9.42 16.52 14.54
N GLU A 270 -10.52 16.09 13.92
CA GLU A 270 -11.26 14.90 14.35
C GLU A 270 -10.36 13.65 14.34
N ALA A 271 -9.68 13.39 13.23
CA ALA A 271 -8.76 12.25 13.13
C ALA A 271 -7.58 12.30 14.13
N ILE A 272 -7.09 13.50 14.44
CA ILE A 272 -6.05 13.72 15.46
C ILE A 272 -6.56 13.37 16.86
N ASP A 273 -7.78 13.77 17.19
CA ASP A 273 -8.38 13.50 18.49
C ASP A 273 -8.68 12.00 18.65
N ASP A 274 -9.24 11.37 17.61
CA ASP A 274 -9.42 9.91 17.54
C ASP A 274 -8.09 9.16 17.73
N TRP A 275 -7.01 9.63 17.09
CA TRP A 275 -5.69 9.03 17.21
C TRP A 275 -5.13 9.13 18.63
N ARG A 276 -5.31 10.27 19.29
CA ARG A 276 -4.92 10.45 20.71
C ARG A 276 -5.69 9.52 21.63
N GLU A 277 -7.00 9.38 21.42
CA GLU A 277 -7.83 8.45 22.19
C GLU A 277 -7.36 6.99 22.00
N TYR A 278 -7.10 6.59 20.75
CA TYR A 278 -6.57 5.26 20.44
C TYR A 278 -5.24 4.99 21.16
N GLN A 279 -4.30 5.93 21.13
CA GLN A 279 -3.01 5.80 21.80
C GLN A 279 -3.15 5.72 23.32
N SER A 280 -4.05 6.52 23.92
CA SER A 280 -4.33 6.45 25.37
C SER A 280 -4.79 5.05 25.77
N LYS A 281 -5.80 4.51 25.08
CA LYS A 281 -6.34 3.17 25.35
C LYS A 281 -5.29 2.07 25.19
N ARG A 282 -4.43 2.19 24.17
CA ARG A 282 -3.34 1.24 23.95
C ARG A 282 -2.31 1.27 25.08
N SER A 283 -1.90 2.47 25.51
CA SER A 283 -0.95 2.64 26.61
C SER A 283 -1.47 2.09 27.94
N GLU A 284 -2.78 2.24 28.20
CA GLU A 284 -3.45 1.64 29.35
C GLU A 284 -3.42 0.10 29.28
N ALA A 285 -3.78 -0.47 28.12
CA ALA A 285 -3.78 -1.92 27.93
C ALA A 285 -2.38 -2.55 28.08
N ASP A 286 -1.34 -1.91 27.55
CA ASP A 286 0.04 -2.37 27.70
C ASP A 286 0.55 -2.22 29.15
N GLY A 287 0.04 -1.23 29.90
CA GLY A 287 0.34 -1.02 31.32
C GLY A 287 -0.30 -2.05 32.28
N TYR A 288 -1.36 -2.74 31.86
CA TYR A 288 -2.01 -3.81 32.64
C TYR A 288 -1.34 -5.19 32.50
N LEU A 289 -0.36 -5.33 31.60
CA LEU A 289 0.40 -6.57 31.37
C LEU A 289 1.79 -6.57 32.04
N GLY A 290 2.09 -5.55 32.84
CA GLY A 290 3.35 -5.38 33.58
C GLY A 290 3.31 -5.85 35.03
#